data_AF-A0A1B6MMI3-F1
#
_entry.id   AF-A0A1B6MMI3-F1
#
_cell.length_a   1.000
_cell.length_b   1.000
_cell.length_c   1.000
_cell.angle_alpha   90.00
_cell.angle_beta   90.00
_cell.angle_gamma   90.00
#
_symmetry.space_group_name_H-M   'P 1'
#
loop_
_entity.id
_entity.type
_entity.pdbx_description
1 polymer ?
#
loop_
_entity_poly.entity_id
_entity_poly.type
_entity_poly.pdbx_seq_one_letter_code
_entity_poly.pdbx_strand_id
1 'polypeptide(L)'
;MPIQKKCFLKSMEDNDIKIHLQDKIEIPLGRCPETNIKDKRCSRNQVLLTADYSSEMVNVKHLGGNPSSANGIILRNDSHILKHNDLLEFLIGEYKFIVEFETPLVKPEKRKNEISEENKMSGAKRFCKEEDKSLPLPPPCGKSTWERIEDGKLYIFTSAGVRSSSKIAAYDLDGTLILTKSGRVFPKDNDDWKLAFGSVKPKLSKFAGDGYKIVILTNQAGISRGKTNINEFKTKIENIVRDLNVPVQVFIATTTSIYRKPAPGMWTFLETKIVCWLST
;
A
#
# COMPACT_ATOMS: atom_id res chain seq x y z
N MET A 1 -20.58 3.76 -36.00
CA MET A 1 -20.88 4.59 -34.81
C MET A 1 -19.82 4.32 -33.76
N PRO A 2 -19.30 5.32 -33.03
CA PRO A 2 -18.31 5.07 -31.98
C PRO A 2 -18.93 4.15 -30.92
N ILE A 3 -18.18 3.11 -30.55
CA ILE A 3 -18.55 2.16 -29.50
C ILE A 3 -18.71 2.96 -28.21
N GLN A 4 -19.93 3.05 -27.69
CA GLN A 4 -20.21 3.84 -26.49
C GLN A 4 -19.74 3.06 -25.26
N LYS A 5 -18.46 3.24 -24.91
CA LYS A 5 -17.90 2.77 -23.65
C LYS A 5 -18.66 3.40 -22.48
N LYS A 6 -18.81 2.69 -21.38
CA LYS A 6 -19.38 3.24 -20.14
C LYS A 6 -18.46 2.88 -18.98
N CYS A 7 -18.31 3.80 -18.04
CA CYS A 7 -17.53 3.57 -16.82
C CYS A 7 -18.45 3.57 -15.61
N PHE A 8 -18.32 2.59 -14.73
CA PHE A 8 -19.09 2.50 -13.51
C PHE A 8 -18.19 2.33 -12.30
N LEU A 9 -18.64 2.85 -11.17
CA LEU A 9 -18.08 2.56 -9.86
C LEU A 9 -19.07 1.64 -9.13
N LYS A 10 -18.70 0.38 -8.91
CA LYS A 10 -19.55 -0.65 -8.30
C LYS A 10 -19.13 -0.94 -6.87
N SER A 11 -20.08 -0.98 -5.93
CA SER A 11 -19.79 -1.41 -4.57
C SER A 11 -19.46 -2.90 -4.53
N MET A 12 -18.48 -3.29 -3.71
CA MET A 12 -18.18 -4.69 -3.42
C MET A 12 -19.07 -5.29 -2.32
N GLU A 13 -19.76 -4.44 -1.55
CA GLU A 13 -20.57 -4.85 -0.40
C GLU A 13 -22.06 -4.91 -0.74
N ASP A 14 -22.50 -4.11 -1.72
CA ASP A 14 -23.90 -3.99 -2.12
C ASP A 14 -23.99 -3.99 -3.65
N ASN A 15 -24.50 -5.08 -4.22
CA ASN A 15 -24.58 -5.26 -5.67
C ASN A 15 -25.54 -4.27 -6.36
N ASP A 16 -26.46 -3.66 -5.61
CA ASP A 16 -27.42 -2.71 -6.15
C ASP A 16 -26.78 -1.32 -6.34
N ILE A 17 -25.62 -1.06 -5.73
CA ILE A 17 -24.91 0.20 -5.85
C ILE A 17 -23.96 0.17 -7.05
N LYS A 18 -24.40 0.82 -8.12
CA LYS A 18 -23.63 1.02 -9.36
C LYS A 18 -23.75 2.47 -9.83
N ILE A 19 -22.68 3.24 -9.66
CA ILE A 19 -22.65 4.67 -9.97
C ILE A 19 -22.05 4.86 -11.37
N HIS A 20 -22.76 5.55 -12.27
CA HIS A 20 -22.27 5.85 -13.63
C HIS A 20 -21.32 7.05 -13.61
N LEU A 21 -20.07 6.85 -14.03
CA LEU A 21 -19.09 7.92 -14.22
C LEU A 21 -19.11 8.38 -15.68
N GLN A 22 -19.58 9.60 -15.92
CA GLN A 22 -19.64 10.19 -17.26
C GLN A 22 -18.25 10.61 -17.74
N ASP A 23 -18.01 10.55 -19.06
CA ASP A 23 -16.71 10.88 -19.66
C ASP A 23 -16.36 12.35 -19.42
N LYS A 24 -15.15 12.60 -18.90
CA LYS A 24 -14.57 13.92 -18.61
C LYS A 24 -15.37 14.80 -17.65
N ILE A 25 -16.33 14.25 -16.91
CA ILE A 25 -17.11 14.97 -15.90
C ILE A 25 -16.60 14.61 -14.51
N GLU A 26 -16.32 15.64 -13.71
CA GLU A 26 -15.91 15.48 -12.31
C GLU A 26 -17.13 15.23 -11.42
N ILE A 27 -17.12 14.14 -10.67
CA ILE A 27 -18.22 13.74 -9.78
C ILE A 27 -17.67 13.63 -8.35
N PRO A 28 -18.07 14.52 -7.42
CA PRO A 28 -17.72 14.38 -6.01
C PRO A 28 -18.56 13.28 -5.39
N LEU A 29 -17.91 12.32 -4.73
CA LEU A 29 -18.56 11.24 -4.01
C LEU A 29 -18.04 11.16 -2.57
N GLY A 30 -18.83 10.60 -1.68
CA GLY A 30 -18.47 10.43 -0.28
C GLY A 30 -19.61 9.82 0.51
N ARG A 31 -19.95 10.42 1.65
CA ARG A 31 -21.15 10.12 2.43
C ARG A 31 -22.37 10.77 1.77
N CYS A 32 -22.95 10.09 0.78
CA CYS A 32 -24.07 10.55 -0.03
C CYS A 32 -25.04 9.40 -0.37
N PRO A 33 -26.27 9.67 -0.86
CA PRO A 33 -27.23 8.63 -1.23
C PRO A 33 -26.71 7.64 -2.27
N GLU A 34 -25.91 8.11 -3.23
CA GLU A 34 -25.40 7.32 -4.36
C GLU A 34 -24.45 6.22 -3.91
N THR A 35 -23.62 6.47 -2.89
CA THR A 35 -22.70 5.48 -2.32
C THR A 35 -23.32 4.68 -1.17
N ASN A 36 -24.50 5.08 -0.70
CA ASN A 36 -25.17 4.59 0.52
C ASN A 36 -24.30 4.68 1.80
N ILE A 37 -23.21 5.45 1.78
CA ILE A 37 -22.36 5.62 2.95
C ILE A 37 -23.05 6.60 3.90
N LYS A 38 -23.31 6.16 5.14
CA LYS A 38 -23.91 6.98 6.23
C LYS A 38 -22.90 7.37 7.31
N ASP A 39 -21.71 6.78 7.30
CA ASP A 39 -20.67 6.97 8.30
C ASP A 39 -20.11 8.40 8.30
N LYS A 40 -20.15 9.05 9.47
CA LYS A 40 -19.69 10.42 9.67
C LYS A 40 -18.17 10.60 9.49
N ARG A 41 -17.39 9.51 9.53
CA ARG A 41 -15.95 9.52 9.21
C ARG A 41 -15.72 9.78 7.72
N CYS A 42 -16.64 9.37 6.84
CA CYS A 42 -16.56 9.68 5.43
C CYS A 42 -17.12 11.10 5.19
N SER A 43 -16.33 11.97 4.56
CA SER A 43 -16.78 13.30 4.14
C SER A 43 -17.92 13.17 3.14
N ARG A 44 -18.83 14.15 3.06
CA ARG A 44 -19.82 14.21 1.96
C ARG A 44 -19.15 14.26 0.59
N ASN A 45 -18.01 14.95 0.52
CA ASN A 45 -17.12 15.02 -0.64
C ASN A 45 -15.78 14.41 -0.21
N GLN A 46 -15.69 13.09 -0.28
CA GLN A 46 -14.51 12.33 0.16
C GLN A 46 -13.47 12.23 -0.97
N VAL A 47 -13.94 12.00 -2.19
CA VAL A 47 -13.15 11.91 -3.41
C VAL A 47 -13.86 12.63 -4.55
N LEU A 48 -13.09 13.10 -5.52
CA LEU A 48 -13.55 13.63 -6.80
C LEU A 48 -13.08 12.68 -7.89
N LEU A 49 -14.01 12.12 -8.66
CA LEU A 49 -13.73 11.15 -9.71
C LEU A 49 -13.96 11.76 -11.08
N THR A 50 -13.04 11.52 -12.01
CA THR A 50 -13.17 11.95 -13.40
C THR A 50 -12.79 10.79 -14.32
N ALA A 51 -13.76 10.25 -15.06
CA ALA A 51 -13.51 9.18 -16.00
C ALA A 51 -12.96 9.71 -17.33
N ASP A 52 -12.09 8.93 -17.97
CA ASP A 52 -11.58 9.16 -19.31
C ASP A 52 -11.76 7.88 -20.14
N TYR A 53 -12.71 7.93 -21.07
CA TYR A 53 -13.07 6.78 -21.90
C TYR A 53 -12.04 6.50 -23.00
N SER A 54 -11.25 7.51 -23.37
CA SER A 54 -10.20 7.37 -24.39
C SER A 54 -9.02 6.53 -23.87
N SER A 55 -8.63 6.76 -22.62
CA SER A 55 -7.52 6.07 -21.95
C SER A 55 -7.96 4.91 -21.04
N GLU A 56 -9.27 4.72 -20.84
CA GLU A 56 -9.85 3.74 -19.90
C GLU A 56 -9.31 3.90 -18.47
N MET A 57 -9.27 5.15 -18.02
CA MET A 57 -8.75 5.54 -16.71
C MET A 57 -9.75 6.41 -15.96
N VAL A 58 -9.73 6.32 -14.63
CA VAL A 58 -10.46 7.21 -13.73
C VAL A 58 -9.44 7.94 -12.86
N ASN A 59 -9.41 9.27 -12.96
CA ASN A 59 -8.64 10.10 -12.05
C ASN A 59 -9.42 10.25 -10.74
N VAL A 60 -8.74 10.05 -9.61
CA VAL A 60 -9.26 10.18 -8.26
C VAL A 60 -8.46 11.23 -7.53
N LYS A 61 -9.13 12.30 -7.11
CA LYS A 61 -8.56 13.32 -6.23
C LYS A 61 -9.20 13.23 -4.86
N HIS A 62 -8.37 13.10 -3.82
CA HIS A 62 -8.85 13.05 -2.45
C HIS A 62 -9.23 14.45 -1.93
N LEU A 63 -10.42 14.58 -1.35
CA LEU A 63 -10.95 15.83 -0.80
C LEU A 63 -11.31 15.74 0.70
N GLY A 64 -11.53 14.52 1.21
CA GLY A 64 -11.95 14.27 2.58
C GLY A 64 -10.88 14.60 3.62
N GLY A 65 -11.30 14.76 4.88
CA GLY A 65 -10.38 14.92 6.00
C GLY A 65 -9.76 13.59 6.46
N ASN A 66 -10.52 12.49 6.35
CA ASN A 66 -10.03 11.14 6.63
C ASN A 66 -9.50 10.52 5.34
N PRO A 67 -8.42 9.74 5.37
CA PRO A 67 -7.81 9.18 4.17
C PRO A 67 -8.70 8.15 3.46
N SER A 68 -8.65 8.17 2.13
CA SER A 68 -9.13 7.10 1.25
C SER A 68 -7.95 6.26 0.75
N SER A 69 -8.20 5.06 0.23
CA SER A 69 -7.17 4.23 -0.39
C SER A 69 -7.56 3.75 -1.79
N ALA A 70 -6.57 3.59 -2.66
CA ALA A 70 -6.69 3.02 -3.99
C ALA A 70 -5.72 1.84 -4.11
N ASN A 71 -6.21 0.62 -4.36
CA ASN A 71 -5.39 -0.59 -4.42
C ASN A 71 -4.45 -0.75 -3.20
N GLY A 72 -4.91 -0.36 -2.01
CA GLY A 72 -4.12 -0.36 -0.77
C GLY A 72 -3.13 0.80 -0.61
N ILE A 73 -3.05 1.72 -1.57
CA ILE A 73 -2.25 2.95 -1.50
C ILE A 73 -3.12 4.06 -0.90
N ILE A 74 -2.65 4.67 0.18
CA ILE A 74 -3.36 5.78 0.83
C ILE A 74 -3.28 7.04 -0.05
N LEU A 75 -4.43 7.62 -0.37
CA LEU A 75 -4.56 8.86 -1.12
C LEU A 75 -4.36 10.05 -0.18
N ARG A 76 -3.27 10.82 -0.34
CA ARG A 76 -2.96 12.02 0.45
C ARG A 76 -2.78 13.22 -0.47
N ASN A 77 -3.81 14.04 -0.65
CA ASN A 77 -3.86 15.31 -1.41
C ASN A 77 -3.46 15.27 -2.91
N ASP A 78 -2.88 14.18 -3.40
CA ASP A 78 -2.49 14.00 -4.79
C ASP A 78 -3.60 13.30 -5.61
N SER A 79 -3.54 13.49 -6.92
CA SER A 79 -4.40 12.78 -7.88
C SER A 79 -3.84 11.38 -8.15
N HIS A 80 -4.69 10.37 -8.15
CA HIS A 80 -4.33 8.97 -8.43
C HIS A 80 -5.13 8.45 -9.62
N ILE A 81 -4.58 7.49 -10.34
CA ILE A 81 -5.18 6.96 -11.56
C ILE A 81 -5.60 5.52 -11.31
N LEU A 82 -6.90 5.24 -11.48
CA LEU A 82 -7.49 3.90 -11.44
C LEU A 82 -7.77 3.40 -12.86
N LYS A 83 -7.58 2.11 -13.08
CA LYS A 83 -7.93 1.37 -14.30
C LYS A 83 -9.12 0.45 -14.06
N HIS A 84 -9.58 -0.20 -15.13
CA HIS A 84 -10.58 -1.26 -15.03
C HIS A 84 -10.16 -2.33 -13.99
N ASN A 85 -11.09 -2.71 -13.13
CA ASN A 85 -10.96 -3.60 -11.97
C ASN A 85 -10.10 -3.09 -10.80
N ASP A 86 -9.66 -1.84 -10.80
CA ASP A 86 -8.97 -1.27 -9.65
C ASP A 86 -9.94 -0.94 -8.51
N LEU A 87 -9.44 -1.09 -7.28
CA LEU A 87 -10.18 -0.90 -6.03
C LEU A 87 -10.01 0.52 -5.50
N LEU A 88 -11.12 1.14 -5.11
CA LEU A 88 -11.21 2.38 -4.36
C LEU A 88 -11.93 2.13 -3.03
N GLU A 89 -11.33 2.55 -1.93
CA GLU A 89 -11.92 2.47 -0.59
C GLU A 89 -12.15 3.89 -0.08
N PHE A 90 -13.39 4.23 0.22
CA PHE A 90 -13.73 5.59 0.68
C PHE A 90 -13.12 5.88 2.05
N LEU A 91 -12.98 4.86 2.90
CA LEU A 91 -12.17 4.86 4.11
C LEU A 91 -11.23 3.66 4.09
N ILE A 92 -10.06 3.76 4.72
CA ILE A 92 -9.07 2.68 4.72
C ILE A 92 -9.70 1.37 5.24
N GLY A 93 -9.78 0.36 4.36
CA GLY A 93 -10.31 -0.97 4.68
C GLY A 93 -11.83 -1.12 4.65
N GLU A 94 -12.59 -0.06 4.40
CA GLU A 94 -14.06 -0.01 4.48
C GLU A 94 -14.67 0.68 3.24
N TYR A 95 -15.93 0.36 2.88
CA TYR A 95 -16.65 0.99 1.77
C TYR A 95 -15.92 0.87 0.44
N LYS A 96 -15.83 -0.36 -0.04
CA LYS A 96 -15.00 -0.80 -1.17
C LYS A 96 -15.77 -0.71 -2.48
N PHE A 97 -15.15 -0.10 -3.48
CA PHE A 97 -15.72 0.04 -4.82
C PHE A 97 -14.71 -0.34 -5.90
N ILE A 98 -15.18 -0.96 -6.98
CA ILE A 98 -14.36 -1.33 -8.13
C ILE A 98 -14.75 -0.46 -9.33
N VAL A 99 -13.74 -0.03 -10.08
CA VAL A 99 -13.93 0.66 -11.36
C VAL A 99 -14.19 -0.36 -12.46
N GLU A 100 -15.29 -0.23 -13.18
CA GLU A 100 -15.67 -1.13 -14.28
C GLU A 100 -15.97 -0.34 -15.56
N PHE A 101 -15.07 -0.46 -16.53
CA PHE A 101 -15.32 -0.08 -17.91
C PHE A 101 -16.06 -1.20 -18.64
N GLU A 102 -17.31 -0.94 -19.02
CA GLU A 102 -18.09 -1.80 -19.91
C GLU A 102 -17.82 -1.40 -21.37
N THR A 103 -17.24 -2.32 -22.13
CA THR A 103 -17.30 -2.27 -23.59
C THR A 103 -18.57 -2.99 -24.03
N PRO A 104 -19.42 -2.39 -24.88
CA PRO A 104 -20.51 -3.11 -25.51
C PRO A 104 -19.95 -4.31 -26.27
N LEU A 105 -20.21 -5.52 -25.77
CA LEU A 105 -19.92 -6.75 -26.49
C LEU A 105 -20.68 -6.72 -27.82
N VAL A 106 -19.95 -6.70 -28.94
CA VAL A 106 -20.48 -7.20 -30.21
C VAL A 106 -20.82 -8.67 -29.94
N LYS A 107 -22.11 -9.00 -29.99
CA LYS A 107 -22.60 -10.37 -29.76
C LYS A 107 -21.84 -11.33 -30.70
N PRO A 108 -21.14 -12.36 -30.19
CA PRO A 108 -20.66 -13.42 -31.05
C PRO A 108 -21.87 -14.24 -31.51
N GLU A 109 -22.13 -14.24 -32.81
CA GLU A 109 -23.09 -15.17 -33.40
C GLU A 109 -22.65 -16.61 -33.16
N LYS A 110 -23.63 -17.44 -32.82
CA LYS A 110 -23.51 -18.87 -32.56
C LYS A 110 -22.94 -19.58 -33.79
N ARG A 111 -21.86 -20.34 -33.62
CA ARG A 111 -21.68 -21.58 -34.39
C ARG A 111 -21.37 -22.72 -33.42
N LYS A 112 -22.27 -23.70 -33.44
CA LYS A 112 -22.09 -25.03 -32.86
C LYS A 112 -21.26 -25.88 -33.84
N ASN A 113 -20.76 -26.98 -33.29
CA ASN A 113 -20.15 -28.17 -33.91
C ASN A 113 -18.63 -28.07 -34.13
N GLU A 114 -17.80 -29.08 -33.89
CA GLU A 114 -17.93 -30.41 -33.29
C GLU A 114 -16.48 -30.92 -33.05
N ILE A 115 -16.35 -31.99 -32.27
CA ILE A 115 -15.12 -32.64 -31.81
C ILE A 115 -14.36 -33.35 -32.95
N SER A 116 -13.02 -33.37 -32.93
CA SER A 116 -12.21 -34.60 -33.16
C SER A 116 -10.72 -34.38 -32.88
N GLU A 117 -10.09 -35.47 -32.45
CA GLU A 117 -8.82 -35.60 -31.76
C GLU A 117 -7.58 -35.68 -32.68
N GLU A 118 -6.39 -35.57 -32.04
CA GLU A 118 -5.09 -36.16 -32.42
C GLU A 118 -4.42 -35.66 -33.74
N ASN A 119 -3.12 -35.35 -33.84
CA ASN A 119 -1.90 -35.90 -33.22
C ASN A 119 -0.65 -35.01 -33.52
N LYS A 120 0.25 -34.91 -32.52
CA LYS A 120 1.75 -34.96 -32.55
C LYS A 120 2.66 -33.92 -33.25
N MET A 121 3.58 -33.43 -32.38
CA MET A 121 5.02 -33.10 -32.53
C MET A 121 5.39 -31.88 -33.41
N SER A 122 6.32 -30.98 -33.06
CA SER A 122 7.58 -31.14 -32.34
C SER A 122 8.21 -29.77 -31.97
N GLY A 123 9.02 -29.74 -30.90
CA GLY A 123 10.02 -28.68 -30.65
C GLY A 123 9.83 -27.92 -29.32
N ALA A 124 9.99 -28.54 -28.16
CA ALA A 124 11.27 -28.61 -27.42
C ALA A 124 12.02 -27.26 -27.28
N LYS A 125 11.79 -26.57 -26.15
CA LYS A 125 12.86 -26.20 -25.21
C LYS A 125 12.28 -25.88 -23.82
N ARG A 126 12.34 -26.89 -22.95
CA ARG A 126 12.43 -26.78 -21.49
C ARG A 126 13.85 -26.32 -21.14
N PHE A 127 13.99 -25.39 -20.20
CA PHE A 127 15.04 -25.25 -19.16
C PHE A 127 14.97 -23.81 -18.61
N CYS A 128 15.08 -23.50 -17.31
CA CYS A 128 15.20 -24.37 -16.15
C CYS A 128 14.84 -23.65 -14.86
N LYS A 129 14.50 -24.44 -13.84
CA LYS A 129 14.66 -24.10 -12.43
C LYS A 129 16.11 -23.72 -12.20
N GLU A 130 16.36 -22.52 -11.68
CA GLU A 130 17.59 -22.28 -10.95
C GLU A 130 17.38 -22.83 -9.54
N GLU A 131 18.08 -23.91 -9.24
CA GLU A 131 18.42 -24.28 -7.88
C GLU A 131 19.28 -23.14 -7.32
N ASP A 132 18.65 -22.26 -6.53
CA ASP A 132 19.36 -21.23 -5.79
C ASP A 132 20.22 -21.93 -4.74
N LYS A 133 21.50 -22.11 -5.06
CA LYS A 133 22.53 -22.50 -4.10
C LYS A 133 22.50 -21.45 -3.00
N SER A 134 21.90 -21.82 -1.88
CA SER A 134 21.83 -21.00 -0.68
C SER A 134 23.23 -20.54 -0.29
N LEU A 135 23.58 -19.31 -0.70
CA LEU A 135 24.70 -18.58 -0.12
C LEU A 135 24.44 -18.51 1.40
N PRO A 136 25.47 -18.67 2.25
CA PRO A 136 25.30 -18.53 3.68
C PRO A 136 24.62 -17.19 3.98
N LEU A 137 23.45 -17.26 4.62
CA LEU A 137 22.71 -16.06 4.98
C LEU A 137 23.63 -15.14 5.79
N PRO A 138 23.77 -13.86 5.41
CA PRO A 138 24.63 -12.92 6.12
C PRO A 138 24.26 -12.91 7.61
N PRO A 139 25.25 -12.74 8.51
CA PRO A 139 25.03 -12.89 9.93
C PRO A 139 23.95 -11.91 10.40
N PRO A 140 22.99 -12.38 11.23
CA PRO A 140 21.95 -11.52 11.74
C PRO A 140 22.55 -10.46 12.65
N CYS A 141 21.94 -9.28 12.69
CA CYS A 141 22.29 -8.28 13.69
C CYS A 141 22.09 -8.87 15.10
N GLY A 142 23.16 -8.94 15.91
CA GLY A 142 23.12 -9.63 17.21
C GLY A 142 22.39 -8.87 18.33
N LYS A 143 22.17 -7.56 18.17
CA LYS A 143 21.48 -6.69 19.14
C LYS A 143 20.68 -5.62 18.39
N SER A 144 19.57 -5.19 18.98
CA SER A 144 18.81 -4.06 18.43
C SER A 144 19.58 -2.75 18.61
N THR A 145 19.60 -1.88 17.60
CA THR A 145 20.35 -0.63 17.60
C THR A 145 19.53 0.55 17.09
N TRP A 146 19.86 1.73 17.60
CA TRP A 146 19.34 3.02 17.14
C TRP A 146 20.47 3.86 16.53
N GLU A 147 20.25 4.39 15.34
CA GLU A 147 21.14 5.36 14.69
C GLU A 147 20.43 6.70 14.54
N ARG A 148 21.19 7.80 14.69
CA ARG A 148 20.74 9.17 14.47
C ARG A 148 21.57 9.76 13.33
N ILE A 149 20.91 10.14 12.24
CA ILE A 149 21.55 10.62 11.01
C ILE A 149 21.25 12.10 10.81
N GLU A 150 22.24 12.85 10.32
CA GLU A 150 22.16 14.29 10.01
C GLU A 150 21.44 15.09 11.10
N ASP A 151 21.99 15.06 12.31
CA ASP A 151 21.45 15.78 13.47
C ASP A 151 19.98 15.44 13.79
N GLY A 152 19.54 14.23 13.44
CA GLY A 152 18.20 13.74 13.78
C GLY A 152 17.14 14.09 12.75
N LYS A 153 17.51 14.45 11.51
CA LYS A 153 16.56 14.46 10.37
C LYS A 153 16.04 13.06 10.04
N LEU A 154 16.85 12.03 10.29
CA LEU A 154 16.50 10.62 10.13
C LEU A 154 16.95 9.83 11.36
N TYR A 155 16.06 9.00 11.89
CA TYR A 155 16.40 7.96 12.86
C TYR A 155 16.20 6.59 12.23
N ILE A 156 17.07 5.65 12.57
CA ILE A 156 16.98 4.28 12.10
C ILE A 156 16.99 3.35 13.30
N PHE A 157 16.02 2.44 13.35
CA PHE A 157 16.01 1.33 14.29
C PHE A 157 16.26 0.04 13.53
N THR A 158 17.23 -0.75 13.96
CA THR A 158 17.48 -2.08 13.41
C THR A 158 17.27 -3.08 14.53
N SER A 159 16.23 -3.90 14.45
CA SER A 159 16.00 -4.94 15.46
C SER A 159 16.99 -6.10 15.33
N ALA A 160 17.23 -6.81 16.44
CA ALA A 160 18.00 -8.04 16.44
C ALA A 160 17.39 -9.05 15.44
N GLY A 161 18.25 -9.79 14.74
CA GLY A 161 17.81 -10.77 13.73
C GLY A 161 17.66 -10.21 12.31
N VAL A 162 17.72 -8.88 12.12
CA VAL A 162 17.67 -8.30 10.76
C VAL A 162 18.88 -8.75 9.96
N ARG A 163 18.64 -9.14 8.71
CA ARG A 163 19.66 -9.54 7.73
C ARG A 163 19.56 -8.63 6.50
N SER A 164 20.68 -8.45 5.80
CA SER A 164 20.65 -7.89 4.45
C SER A 164 19.94 -8.86 3.50
N SER A 165 19.25 -8.30 2.50
CA SER A 165 18.58 -9.08 1.45
C SER A 165 18.49 -8.23 0.19
N SER A 166 18.55 -8.87 -0.97
CA SER A 166 18.27 -8.28 -2.27
C SER A 166 16.76 -8.05 -2.49
N LYS A 167 15.90 -8.69 -1.67
CA LYS A 167 14.44 -8.53 -1.70
C LYS A 167 13.99 -7.71 -0.49
N ILE A 168 13.32 -6.59 -0.74
CA ILE A 168 12.83 -5.69 0.31
C ILE A 168 11.30 -5.65 0.28
N ALA A 169 10.68 -5.84 1.44
CA ALA A 169 9.26 -5.56 1.65
C ALA A 169 9.16 -4.33 2.56
N ALA A 170 8.89 -3.17 1.95
CA ALA A 170 8.82 -1.88 2.65
C ALA A 170 7.38 -1.42 2.86
N TYR A 171 7.07 -0.93 4.05
CA TYR A 171 5.73 -0.52 4.46
C TYR A 171 5.71 0.88 5.08
N ASP A 172 4.59 1.59 4.96
CA ASP A 172 4.29 2.72 5.86
C ASP A 172 3.92 2.20 7.26
N LEU A 173 3.95 3.08 8.26
CA LEU A 173 3.58 2.72 9.64
C LEU A 173 2.11 3.04 9.92
N ASP A 174 1.81 4.34 10.08
CA ASP A 174 0.50 4.84 10.48
C ASP A 174 -0.51 4.74 9.32
N GLY A 175 -1.61 4.02 9.53
CA GLY A 175 -2.61 3.77 8.49
C GLY A 175 -2.32 2.55 7.62
N THR A 176 -1.21 1.83 7.85
CA THR A 176 -0.83 0.63 7.09
C THR A 176 -0.59 -0.57 8.00
N LEU A 177 0.42 -0.49 8.87
CA LEU A 177 0.70 -1.57 9.84
C LEU A 177 -0.08 -1.38 11.13
N ILE A 178 -0.27 -0.12 11.53
CA ILE A 178 -1.01 0.24 12.75
C ILE A 178 -2.12 1.26 12.47
N LEU A 179 -3.16 1.20 13.29
CA LEU A 179 -4.23 2.18 13.41
C LEU A 179 -4.28 2.67 14.85
N THR A 180 -4.92 3.80 15.12
CA THR A 180 -5.17 4.23 16.50
C THR A 180 -6.17 3.29 17.18
N LYS A 181 -5.97 2.97 18.46
CA LYS A 181 -6.97 2.23 19.25
C LYS A 181 -8.22 3.08 19.43
N SER A 182 -8.03 4.39 19.61
CA SER A 182 -9.08 5.37 19.84
C SER A 182 -9.94 5.69 18.63
N GLY A 183 -9.52 5.30 17.42
CA GLY A 183 -10.20 5.63 16.16
C GLY A 183 -10.01 7.08 15.70
N ARG A 184 -9.15 7.86 16.36
CA ARG A 184 -8.76 9.21 15.93
C ARG A 184 -7.80 9.15 14.74
N VAL A 185 -7.78 10.22 13.94
CA VAL A 185 -6.79 10.39 12.86
C VAL A 185 -5.37 10.43 13.40
N PHE A 186 -5.16 11.10 14.53
CA PHE A 186 -3.87 11.18 15.21
C PHE A 186 -3.96 10.49 16.58
N PRO A 187 -2.91 9.76 16.99
CA PRO A 187 -2.88 9.08 18.28
C PRO A 187 -2.93 10.09 19.43
N LYS A 188 -3.61 9.72 20.52
CA LYS A 188 -3.64 10.52 21.76
C LYS A 188 -2.29 10.53 22.48
N ASP A 189 -1.61 9.39 22.45
CA ASP A 189 -0.38 9.10 23.15
C ASP A 189 0.38 7.97 22.41
N ASN A 190 1.49 7.51 22.98
CA ASN A 190 2.34 6.49 22.37
C ASN A 190 1.79 5.06 22.47
N ASP A 191 0.75 4.83 23.27
CA ASP A 191 0.10 3.52 23.47
C ASP A 191 -1.21 3.39 22.67
N ASP A 192 -1.68 4.49 22.08
CA ASP A 192 -2.85 4.57 21.20
C ASP A 192 -2.57 4.01 19.79
N TRP A 193 -2.18 2.73 19.72
CA TRP A 193 -2.00 2.01 18.47
C TRP A 193 -2.40 0.53 18.57
N LYS A 194 -3.03 0.00 17.54
CA LYS A 194 -3.31 -1.43 17.35
C LYS A 194 -2.87 -1.83 15.95
N LEU A 195 -2.67 -3.11 15.71
CA LEU A 195 -2.46 -3.59 14.34
C LEU A 195 -3.66 -3.24 13.48
N ALA A 196 -3.37 -2.78 12.26
CA ALA A 196 -4.41 -2.34 11.33
C ALA A 196 -5.34 -3.49 10.94
N PHE A 197 -4.77 -4.67 10.73
CA PHE A 197 -5.49 -5.87 10.30
C PHE A 197 -4.92 -7.12 10.97
N GLY A 198 -5.77 -8.12 11.21
CA GLY A 198 -5.31 -9.43 11.73
C GLY A 198 -4.31 -10.13 10.79
N SER A 199 -4.31 -9.79 9.50
CA SER A 199 -3.38 -10.33 8.50
C SER A 199 -1.97 -9.72 8.53
N VAL A 200 -1.72 -8.67 9.33
CA VAL A 200 -0.41 -7.98 9.33
C VAL A 200 0.71 -8.94 9.74
N LYS A 201 0.63 -9.57 10.93
CA LYS A 201 1.70 -10.48 11.39
C LYS A 201 1.90 -11.67 10.43
N PRO A 202 0.84 -12.41 10.03
CA PRO A 202 1.01 -13.55 9.12
C PRO A 202 1.67 -13.18 7.78
N LYS A 203 1.32 -12.02 7.20
CA LYS A 203 1.94 -11.57 5.94
C LYS A 203 3.41 -11.20 6.15
N LEU A 204 3.75 -10.47 7.21
CA LEU A 204 5.14 -10.11 7.47
C LEU A 204 6.01 -11.34 7.76
N SER A 205 5.51 -12.29 8.54
CA SER A 205 6.21 -13.56 8.79
C SER A 205 6.43 -14.36 7.50
N LYS A 206 5.42 -14.39 6.61
CA LYS A 206 5.56 -15.03 5.30
C LYS A 206 6.65 -14.36 4.48
N PHE A 207 6.61 -13.03 4.31
CA PHE A 207 7.62 -12.31 3.53
C PHE A 207 9.03 -12.49 4.11
N ALA A 208 9.18 -12.48 5.44
CA ALA A 208 10.45 -12.76 6.09
C ALA A 208 10.94 -14.19 5.80
N GLY A 209 10.05 -15.19 5.84
CA GLY A 209 10.34 -16.57 5.47
C GLY A 209 10.71 -16.74 4.00
N ASP A 210 10.10 -15.94 3.10
CA ASP A 210 10.39 -15.90 1.66
C ASP A 210 11.69 -15.12 1.34
N GLY A 211 12.46 -14.73 2.36
CA GLY A 211 13.76 -14.07 2.23
C GLY A 211 13.70 -12.55 2.06
N TYR A 212 12.54 -11.91 2.25
CA TYR A 212 12.44 -10.45 2.21
C TYR A 212 12.93 -9.84 3.51
N LYS A 213 13.76 -8.79 3.40
CA LYS A 213 14.02 -7.89 4.52
C LYS A 213 12.80 -6.99 4.72
N ILE A 214 12.24 -7.03 5.93
CA ILE A 214 11.09 -6.21 6.30
C ILE A 214 11.58 -4.81 6.71
N VAL A 215 11.05 -3.79 6.05
CA VAL A 215 11.41 -2.39 6.28
C VAL A 215 10.15 -1.56 6.55
N ILE A 216 10.24 -0.63 7.50
CA ILE A 216 9.21 0.38 7.73
C ILE A 216 9.81 1.75 7.40
N LEU A 217 9.12 2.54 6.58
CA LEU A 217 9.51 3.90 6.22
C LEU A 217 8.40 4.85 6.69
N THR A 218 8.66 5.73 7.66
CA THR A 218 7.62 6.58 8.26
C THR A 218 8.01 8.06 8.36
N ASN A 219 7.02 8.95 8.18
CA ASN A 219 7.17 10.40 8.27
C ASN A 219 6.64 10.89 9.63
N GLN A 220 7.50 11.42 10.50
CA GLN A 220 7.16 11.82 11.87
C GLN A 220 7.55 13.28 12.16
N ALA A 221 6.89 14.22 11.45
CA ALA A 221 7.14 15.66 11.60
C ALA A 221 6.78 16.22 12.98
N GLY A 222 6.00 15.48 13.79
CA GLY A 222 5.69 15.86 15.16
C GLY A 222 6.94 15.96 16.04
N ILE A 223 7.97 15.16 15.74
CA ILE A 223 9.22 15.10 16.52
C ILE A 223 10.00 16.39 16.37
N SER A 224 10.28 16.84 15.14
CA SER A 224 11.04 18.09 14.93
C SER A 224 10.26 19.34 15.35
N ARG A 225 8.93 19.25 15.42
CA ARG A 225 8.04 20.34 15.85
C ARG A 225 7.85 20.37 17.37
N GLY A 226 8.50 19.49 18.13
CA GLY A 226 8.36 19.39 19.58
C GLY A 226 6.98 18.89 20.06
N LYS A 227 6.13 18.41 19.16
CA LYS A 227 4.80 17.87 19.48
C LYS A 227 4.84 16.41 19.93
N THR A 228 5.95 15.71 19.65
CA THR A 228 6.14 14.31 19.97
C THR A 228 7.54 14.13 20.54
N ASN A 229 7.64 13.50 21.71
CA ASN A 229 8.92 13.18 22.31
C ASN A 229 9.59 12.02 21.54
N ILE A 230 10.83 12.22 21.11
CA ILE A 230 11.58 11.20 20.35
C ILE A 230 11.78 9.92 21.15
N ASN A 231 12.07 10.01 22.46
CA ASN A 231 12.36 8.83 23.27
C ASN A 231 11.12 7.97 23.49
N GLU A 232 9.97 8.60 23.71
CA GLU A 232 8.71 7.86 23.82
C GLU A 232 8.31 7.25 22.47
N PHE A 233 8.56 7.95 21.36
CA PHE A 233 8.34 7.40 20.02
C PHE A 233 9.26 6.21 19.73
N LYS A 234 10.51 6.23 20.20
CA LYS A 234 11.42 5.07 20.11
C LYS A 234 10.84 3.87 20.87
N THR A 235 10.35 4.07 22.10
CA THR A 235 9.68 3.02 22.87
C THR A 235 8.45 2.47 22.15
N LYS A 236 7.64 3.35 21.52
CA LYS A 236 6.52 2.93 20.68
C LYS A 236 6.96 2.01 19.55
N ILE A 237 8.02 2.38 18.82
CA ILE A 237 8.57 1.55 17.73
C ILE A 237 9.04 0.20 18.25
N GLU A 238 9.75 0.15 19.37
CA GLU A 238 10.20 -1.11 19.97
C GLU A 238 9.03 -2.01 20.37
N ASN A 239 7.97 -1.43 20.95
CA ASN A 239 6.76 -2.17 21.31
C ASN A 239 6.03 -2.72 20.08
N ILE A 240 5.93 -1.94 19.01
CA ILE A 240 5.34 -2.39 17.74
C ILE A 240 6.15 -3.52 17.14
N VAL A 241 7.48 -3.37 17.02
CA VAL A 241 8.34 -4.41 16.44
C VAL A 241 8.29 -5.70 17.27
N ARG A 242 8.22 -5.60 18.60
CA ARG A 242 8.03 -6.75 19.48
C ARG A 242 6.69 -7.46 19.21
N ASP A 243 5.61 -6.70 19.04
CA ASP A 243 4.29 -7.28 18.73
C ASP A 243 4.23 -7.90 17.33
N LEU A 244 4.89 -7.30 16.33
CA LEU A 244 5.00 -7.87 14.98
C LEU A 244 5.75 -9.22 14.96
N ASN A 245 6.64 -9.44 15.93
CA ASN A 245 7.39 -10.69 16.12
C ASN A 245 8.14 -11.17 14.87
N VAL A 246 8.72 -10.22 14.13
CA VAL A 246 9.62 -10.45 12.99
C VAL A 246 10.76 -9.44 13.03
N PRO A 247 11.95 -9.76 12.48
CA PRO A 247 13.01 -8.77 12.36
C PRO A 247 12.64 -7.65 11.38
N VAL A 248 12.64 -6.41 11.86
CA VAL A 248 12.30 -5.21 11.11
C VAL A 248 13.39 -4.16 11.22
N GLN A 249 13.64 -3.44 10.13
CA GLN A 249 14.38 -2.18 10.15
C GLN A 249 13.43 -1.00 9.90
N VAL A 250 13.48 0.03 10.74
CA VAL A 250 12.56 1.17 10.70
C VAL A 250 13.33 2.45 10.41
N PHE A 251 12.88 3.22 9.44
CA PHE A 251 13.40 4.54 9.07
C PHE A 251 12.36 5.61 9.37
N ILE A 252 12.78 6.65 10.09
CA ILE A 252 11.90 7.67 10.65
C ILE A 252 12.38 9.05 10.21
N ALA A 253 11.73 9.62 9.21
CA ALA A 253 12.00 10.98 8.74
C ALA A 253 11.27 12.00 9.63
N THR A 254 12.02 12.81 10.37
CA THR A 254 11.47 13.70 11.41
C THR A 254 11.25 15.13 10.93
N THR A 255 11.92 15.54 9.85
CA THR A 255 11.90 16.91 9.32
C THR A 255 11.39 16.95 7.88
N THR A 256 11.18 18.15 7.34
CA THR A 256 11.05 18.34 5.89
C THR A 256 12.45 18.28 5.28
N SER A 257 12.86 17.11 4.82
CA SER A 257 14.19 16.85 4.24
C SER A 257 14.07 15.84 3.09
N ILE A 258 15.21 15.48 2.47
CA ILE A 258 15.26 14.43 1.43
C ILE A 258 14.75 13.07 1.93
N TYR A 259 14.75 12.84 3.25
CA TYR A 259 14.25 11.62 3.86
C TYR A 259 12.72 11.58 3.96
N ARG A 260 12.04 12.72 3.87
CA ARG A 260 10.58 12.79 4.03
C ARG A 260 9.88 12.33 2.75
N LYS A 261 9.10 11.24 2.84
CA LYS A 261 8.25 10.79 1.73
C LYS A 261 7.35 11.94 1.23
N PRO A 262 7.15 12.12 -0.08
CA PRO A 262 7.49 11.18 -1.16
C PRO A 262 8.94 11.22 -1.68
N ALA A 263 9.83 12.03 -1.10
CA ALA A 263 11.23 12.03 -1.51
C ALA A 263 11.91 10.67 -1.23
N PRO A 264 12.84 10.21 -2.10
CA PRO A 264 13.39 8.86 -2.04
C PRO A 264 14.50 8.68 -0.99
N GLY A 265 14.87 9.70 -0.21
CA GLY A 265 16.10 9.68 0.59
C GLY A 265 16.19 8.54 1.61
N MET A 266 15.07 8.11 2.23
CA MET A 266 15.10 6.91 3.09
C MET A 266 15.41 5.63 2.30
N TRP A 267 14.88 5.52 1.08
CA TRP A 267 15.13 4.39 0.20
C TRP A 267 16.57 4.37 -0.31
N THR A 268 17.08 5.51 -0.78
CA THR A 268 18.47 5.65 -1.22
C THR A 268 19.46 5.33 -0.09
N PHE A 269 19.16 5.72 1.15
CA PHE A 269 19.98 5.35 2.31
C PHE A 269 19.94 3.84 2.60
N LEU A 270 18.74 3.24 2.51
CA LEU A 270 18.57 1.79 2.65
C LEU A 270 19.43 1.03 1.62
N GLU A 271 19.40 1.42 0.35
CA GLU A 271 20.19 0.80 -0.73
C GLU A 271 21.70 0.92 -0.49
N THR A 272 22.17 2.12 -0.11
CA THR A 272 23.60 2.35 0.18
C THR A 272 24.10 1.44 1.29
N LYS A 273 23.28 1.23 2.33
CA LYS A 273 23.59 0.31 3.43
C LYS A 273 23.44 -1.16 3.05
N ILE A 274 22.75 -1.53 1.97
CA ILE A 274 22.73 -2.92 1.49
C ILE A 274 24.07 -3.25 0.83
N VAL A 275 24.63 -2.33 0.04
CA VAL A 275 25.90 -2.52 -0.69
C VAL A 275 27.08 -2.70 0.29
N CYS A 276 27.13 -1.95 1.38
CA CYS A 276 28.23 -2.06 2.35
C CYS A 276 28.32 -3.41 3.07
N TRP A 277 27.23 -4.20 3.13
CA TRP A 277 27.21 -5.50 3.83
C TRP A 277 27.40 -6.70 2.90
N LEU A 278 27.32 -6.48 1.58
CA LEU A 278 27.59 -7.52 0.58
C LEU A 278 29.06 -7.53 0.12
N SER A 279 29.84 -6.51 0.50
CA SER A 279 31.25 -6.35 0.14
C SER A 279 32.24 -6.70 1.26
N THR A 280 31.78 -7.35 2.32
CA THR A 280 32.58 -7.91 3.42
C THR A 280 32.27 -9.39 3.56
#